data_AF-A0A7J3XYA8-F1
#
_entry.id   AF-A0A7J3XYA8-F1
#
_cell.length_a   1.000
_cell.length_b   1.000
_cell.length_c   1.000
_cell.angle_alpha   90.00
_cell.angle_beta   90.00
_cell.angle_gamma   90.00
#
_symmetry.space_group_name_H-M   'P 1'
#
loop_
_entity.id
_entity.type
_entity.pdbx_description
1 polymer ?
#
loop_
_entity_poly.entity_id
_entity_poly.type
_entity_poly.pdbx_seq_one_letter_code
_entity_poly.pdbx_strand_id
1 'polypeptide(L)'
;MVFKKKVDPLKSALTALYNVRASIQRLDALIDRINSRRSKLMDMAVELQARGETYLAKRYAEEIAKLDRMRSRLEVLKLVLEKVSLSIDLAITMRDFKLIADEVSGIVSEIKKIPESKISDLAVYFAELEVSIRELASTNLETGPPLQLDTTETPDARKVLEEARSLLKTKLENENLQPPALNK
;
A
#
# COMPACT_ATOMS: atom_id res chain seq x y z
N MET A 1 19.63 32.41 -11.04
CA MET A 1 19.45 31.94 -9.65
C MET A 1 18.04 31.36 -9.55
N VAL A 2 17.89 30.03 -9.58
CA VAL A 2 16.57 29.39 -9.56
C VAL A 2 16.12 29.33 -8.10
N PHE A 3 15.09 30.08 -7.75
CA PHE A 3 14.45 30.01 -6.43
C PHE A 3 13.84 28.61 -6.27
N LYS A 4 14.54 27.69 -5.61
CA LYS A 4 13.94 26.45 -5.13
C LYS A 4 12.87 26.87 -4.11
N LYS A 5 11.60 26.72 -4.49
CA LYS A 5 10.45 26.90 -3.60
C LYS A 5 10.73 26.05 -2.35
N LYS A 6 10.73 26.66 -1.16
CA LYS A 6 10.77 25.89 0.10
C LYS A 6 9.49 25.08 0.15
N VAL A 7 9.59 23.82 -0.27
CA VAL A 7 8.52 22.85 -0.16
C VAL A 7 8.45 22.47 1.32
N ASP A 8 7.25 22.52 1.89
CA ASP A 8 7.00 22.05 3.25
C ASP A 8 6.91 20.52 3.21
N PRO A 9 7.87 19.79 3.81
CA PRO A 9 7.91 18.34 3.73
C PRO A 9 6.68 17.68 4.38
N LEU A 10 6.10 18.28 5.41
CA LEU A 10 4.88 17.76 6.01
C LEU A 10 3.72 17.85 5.01
N LYS A 11 3.60 19.00 4.34
CA LYS A 11 2.58 19.20 3.30
C LYS A 11 2.78 18.22 2.13
N SER A 12 4.01 18.00 1.68
CA SER A 12 4.31 17.04 0.62
C SER A 12 4.04 15.60 1.05
N ALA A 13 4.39 15.23 2.28
CA ALA A 13 4.10 13.91 2.82
C ALA A 13 2.59 13.65 2.90
N LEU A 14 1.81 14.64 3.37
CA LEU A 14 0.34 14.55 3.40
C LEU A 14 -0.27 14.43 2.01
N THR A 15 0.29 15.15 1.03
CA THR A 15 -0.16 15.07 -0.37
C THR A 15 0.15 13.69 -0.96
N ALA A 16 1.37 13.19 -0.74
CA ALA A 16 1.77 11.85 -1.17
C ALA A 16 0.87 10.78 -0.54
N LEU A 17 0.62 10.87 0.77
CA LEU A 17 -0.26 9.96 1.51
C LEU A 17 -1.67 9.93 0.94
N TYR A 18 -2.25 11.10 0.67
CA TYR A 18 -3.57 11.21 0.03
C TYR A 18 -3.60 10.49 -1.33
N ASN A 19 -2.58 10.74 -2.17
CA ASN A 19 -2.49 10.15 -3.51
C ASN A 19 -2.30 8.62 -3.48
N VAL A 20 -1.51 8.10 -2.54
CA VAL A 20 -1.36 6.66 -2.33
C VAL A 20 -2.70 6.03 -1.95
N ARG A 21 -3.39 6.61 -0.97
CA ARG A 21 -4.69 6.08 -0.49
C ARG A 21 -5.77 6.12 -1.58
N ALA A 22 -5.80 7.18 -2.37
CA ALA A 22 -6.68 7.26 -3.55
C ALA A 22 -6.35 6.16 -4.58
N SER A 23 -5.07 5.87 -4.80
CA SER A 23 -4.63 4.80 -5.69
C SER A 23 -5.05 3.42 -5.19
N ILE A 24 -4.97 3.16 -3.88
CA ILE A 24 -5.44 1.92 -3.25
C ILE A 24 -6.95 1.72 -3.47
N GLN A 25 -7.77 2.75 -3.21
CA GLN A 25 -9.22 2.68 -3.41
C GLN A 25 -9.61 2.36 -4.86
N ARG A 26 -8.82 2.85 -5.82
CA ARG A 26 -9.04 2.54 -7.25
C ARG A 26 -8.68 1.11 -7.60
N LEU A 27 -7.61 0.57 -7.02
CA LEU A 27 -7.28 -0.83 -7.19
C LEU A 27 -8.39 -1.72 -6.63
N ASP A 28 -8.96 -1.37 -5.48
CA ASP A 28 -10.11 -2.10 -4.91
C ASP A 28 -11.30 -2.11 -5.86
N ALA A 29 -11.68 -0.95 -6.40
CA ALA A 29 -12.76 -0.87 -7.38
C ALA A 29 -12.50 -1.69 -8.66
N LEU A 30 -11.23 -1.80 -9.09
CA LEU A 30 -10.84 -2.64 -10.23
C LEU A 30 -10.90 -4.13 -9.89
N ILE A 31 -10.42 -4.52 -8.71
CA ILE A 31 -10.46 -5.90 -8.20
C ILE A 31 -11.92 -6.35 -8.07
N ASP A 32 -12.80 -5.52 -7.53
CA ASP A 32 -14.24 -5.82 -7.40
C ASP A 32 -14.92 -5.99 -8.75
N ARG A 33 -14.56 -5.17 -9.73
CA ARG A 33 -15.05 -5.31 -11.11
C ARG A 33 -14.60 -6.62 -11.74
N ILE A 34 -13.35 -7.03 -11.51
CA ILE A 34 -12.81 -8.32 -11.98
C ILE A 34 -13.55 -9.46 -11.30
N ASN A 35 -13.75 -9.41 -9.99
CA ASN A 35 -14.47 -10.43 -9.23
C ASN A 35 -15.92 -10.60 -9.71
N SER A 36 -16.61 -9.48 -9.93
CA SER A 36 -17.98 -9.47 -10.45
C SER A 36 -18.05 -10.11 -11.84
N ARG A 37 -17.11 -9.77 -12.73
CA ARG A 37 -17.04 -10.37 -14.07
C ARG A 37 -16.70 -11.85 -14.00
N ARG A 38 -15.75 -12.24 -13.16
CA ARG A 38 -15.33 -13.62 -12.93
C ARG A 38 -16.51 -14.48 -12.49
N SER A 39 -17.32 -14.00 -11.53
CA SER A 39 -18.51 -14.71 -11.05
C SER A 39 -19.48 -15.01 -12.20
N LYS A 40 -19.81 -14.00 -13.02
CA LYS A 40 -20.71 -14.18 -14.17
C LYS A 40 -20.19 -15.19 -15.20
N LEU A 41 -18.87 -15.17 -15.46
CA LEU A 41 -18.26 -16.16 -16.37
C LEU A 41 -18.27 -17.57 -15.76
N MET A 42 -18.13 -17.68 -14.45
CA MET A 42 -18.18 -18.95 -13.74
C MET A 42 -19.58 -19.56 -13.80
N ASP A 43 -20.62 -18.77 -13.55
CA ASP A 43 -22.01 -19.21 -13.64
C ASP A 43 -22.31 -19.74 -15.06
N MET A 44 -21.87 -19.01 -16.09
CA MET A 44 -22.01 -19.43 -17.49
C MET A 44 -21.22 -20.71 -17.81
N ALA A 45 -19.99 -20.84 -17.29
CA ALA A 45 -19.17 -22.03 -17.49
C ALA A 45 -19.83 -23.28 -16.88
N VAL A 46 -20.44 -23.15 -15.69
CA VAL A 46 -21.17 -24.23 -15.02
C VAL A 46 -22.41 -24.64 -15.83
N GLU A 47 -23.19 -23.68 -16.33
CA GLU A 47 -24.35 -23.98 -17.18
C GLU A 47 -23.96 -24.71 -18.46
N LEU A 48 -22.93 -24.24 -19.16
CA LEU A 48 -22.43 -24.86 -20.39
C LEU A 48 -21.90 -26.27 -20.13
N GLN A 49 -21.19 -26.46 -19.02
CA GLN A 49 -20.69 -27.77 -18.61
C GLN A 49 -21.86 -28.75 -18.34
N ALA A 50 -22.93 -28.28 -17.68
CA ALA A 50 -24.12 -29.09 -17.41
C ALA A 50 -24.87 -29.50 -18.68
N ARG A 51 -24.83 -28.68 -19.74
CA ARG A 51 -25.41 -28.97 -21.06
C ARG A 51 -24.51 -29.83 -21.95
N GLY A 52 -23.30 -30.17 -21.51
CA GLY A 52 -22.32 -30.93 -22.29
C GLY A 52 -21.57 -30.10 -23.34
N GLU A 53 -21.69 -28.76 -23.32
CA GLU A 53 -21.01 -27.84 -24.23
C GLU A 53 -19.55 -27.59 -23.82
N THR A 54 -18.77 -28.67 -23.76
CA THR A 54 -17.41 -28.70 -23.17
C THR A 54 -16.43 -27.73 -23.81
N TYR A 55 -16.49 -27.53 -25.14
CA TYR A 55 -15.62 -26.57 -25.82
C TYR A 55 -15.87 -25.13 -25.35
N LEU A 56 -17.14 -24.73 -25.24
CA LEU A 56 -17.49 -23.38 -24.77
C LEU A 56 -17.17 -23.22 -23.29
N ALA A 57 -17.51 -24.20 -22.45
CA ALA A 57 -17.15 -24.20 -21.04
C ALA A 57 -15.63 -24.02 -20.83
N LYS A 58 -14.80 -24.71 -21.63
CA LYS A 58 -13.34 -24.55 -21.62
C LYS A 58 -12.90 -23.11 -21.95
N ARG A 59 -13.52 -22.45 -22.94
CA ARG A 59 -13.19 -21.06 -23.29
C ARG A 59 -13.49 -20.08 -22.16
N TYR A 60 -14.63 -20.26 -21.47
CA TYR A 60 -14.94 -19.46 -20.29
C TYR A 60 -13.94 -19.71 -19.15
N ALA A 61 -13.55 -20.96 -18.92
CA ALA A 61 -12.52 -21.31 -17.92
C ALA A 61 -11.15 -20.67 -18.24
N GLU A 62 -10.73 -20.67 -19.51
CA GLU A 62 -9.51 -19.99 -19.96
C GLU A 62 -9.55 -18.49 -19.65
N GLU A 63 -10.70 -17.85 -19.83
CA GLU A 63 -10.87 -16.42 -19.55
C GLU A 63 -10.91 -16.13 -18.04
N ILE A 64 -11.58 -16.97 -17.25
CA ILE A 64 -11.53 -16.92 -15.78
C ILE A 64 -10.09 -17.00 -15.28
N ALA A 65 -9.28 -17.91 -15.83
CA ALA A 65 -7.88 -18.05 -15.46
C ALA A 65 -7.05 -16.79 -15.77
N LYS A 66 -7.36 -16.07 -16.86
CA LYS A 66 -6.72 -14.78 -17.16
C LYS A 66 -7.13 -13.71 -16.15
N LEU A 67 -8.42 -13.64 -15.80
CA LEU A 67 -8.93 -12.72 -14.78
C LEU A 67 -8.29 -12.99 -13.41
N ASP A 68 -8.12 -14.25 -13.03
CA ASP A 68 -7.48 -14.63 -11.77
C ASP A 68 -6.01 -14.18 -11.72
N ARG A 69 -5.26 -14.36 -12.81
CA ARG A 69 -3.87 -13.87 -12.90
C ARG A 69 -3.81 -12.34 -12.82
N MET A 70 -4.74 -11.65 -13.47
CA MET A 70 -4.81 -10.19 -13.43
C MET A 70 -5.15 -9.68 -12.02
N ARG A 71 -6.13 -10.31 -11.37
CA ARG A 71 -6.52 -10.01 -9.99
C ARG A 71 -5.34 -10.17 -9.04
N SER A 72 -4.63 -11.29 -9.10
CA SER A 72 -3.48 -11.57 -8.25
C SER A 72 -2.37 -10.51 -8.40
N ARG A 73 -2.10 -10.05 -9.63
CA ARG A 73 -1.11 -8.97 -9.84
C ARG A 73 -1.58 -7.63 -9.27
N LEU A 74 -2.88 -7.31 -9.36
CA LEU A 74 -3.44 -6.11 -8.75
C LEU A 74 -3.45 -6.17 -7.22
N GLU A 75 -3.69 -7.35 -6.64
CA GLU A 75 -3.58 -7.58 -5.19
C GLU A 75 -2.15 -7.35 -4.69
N VAL A 76 -1.14 -7.88 -5.40
CA VAL A 76 0.27 -7.61 -5.09
C VAL A 76 0.58 -6.12 -5.18
N LEU A 77 0.10 -5.44 -6.21
CA LEU A 77 0.29 -4.00 -6.36
C LEU A 77 -0.38 -3.20 -5.23
N LYS A 78 -1.58 -3.61 -4.79
CA LYS A 78 -2.26 -3.03 -3.65
C LYS A 78 -1.42 -3.16 -2.38
N LEU A 79 -0.90 -4.35 -2.08
CA LEU A 79 -0.04 -4.59 -0.91
C LEU A 79 1.20 -3.68 -0.93
N VAL A 80 1.79 -3.49 -2.10
CA VAL A 80 2.95 -2.60 -2.26
C VAL A 80 2.57 -1.14 -1.95
N LEU A 81 1.42 -0.65 -2.43
CA LEU A 81 0.95 0.70 -2.12
C LEU A 81 0.56 0.88 -0.65
N GLU A 82 -0.01 -0.15 -0.02
CA GLU A 82 -0.28 -0.15 1.42
C GLU A 82 1.03 0.00 2.22
N LYS A 83 2.09 -0.73 1.82
CA LYS A 83 3.43 -0.53 2.38
C LYS A 83 3.92 0.92 2.21
N VAL A 84 3.75 1.50 1.01
CA VAL A 84 4.14 2.91 0.76
C VAL A 84 3.34 3.87 1.65
N SER A 85 2.04 3.66 1.81
CA SER A 85 1.20 4.47 2.70
C SER A 85 1.72 4.44 4.13
N LEU A 86 2.04 3.24 4.63
CA LEU A 86 2.57 3.04 5.98
C LEU A 86 3.92 3.74 6.17
N SER A 87 4.83 3.62 5.20
CA SER A 87 6.10 4.33 5.23
C SER A 87 5.88 5.84 5.32
N ILE A 88 5.01 6.43 4.51
CA ILE A 88 4.72 7.88 4.55
C ILE A 88 4.10 8.30 5.89
N ASP A 89 3.16 7.52 6.44
CA ASP A 89 2.60 7.77 7.77
C ASP A 89 3.69 7.76 8.87
N LEU A 90 4.66 6.84 8.79
CA LEU A 90 5.80 6.78 9.69
C LEU A 90 6.69 8.02 9.56
N ALA A 91 6.93 8.52 8.34
CA ALA A 91 7.71 9.74 8.10
C ALA A 91 7.08 10.97 8.76
N ILE A 92 5.76 11.10 8.61
CA ILE A 92 4.98 12.18 9.25
C ILE A 92 5.12 12.08 10.78
N THR A 93 5.02 10.86 11.32
CA THR A 93 5.06 10.60 12.77
C THR A 93 6.44 10.89 13.36
N MET A 94 7.50 10.40 12.72
CA MET A 94 8.88 10.57 13.17
C MET A 94 9.46 11.94 12.81
N ARG A 95 8.79 12.69 11.92
CA ARG A 95 9.32 13.89 11.26
C ARG A 95 10.64 13.64 10.51
N ASP A 96 10.89 12.39 10.11
CA ASP A 96 12.02 11.98 9.28
C ASP A 96 11.54 11.66 7.86
N PHE A 97 11.56 12.69 7.02
CA PHE A 97 11.04 12.61 5.65
C PHE A 97 12.08 12.12 4.64
N LYS A 98 13.38 12.21 4.97
CA LYS A 98 14.45 11.93 4.02
C LYS A 98 14.67 10.44 3.86
N LEU A 99 14.83 9.72 4.98
CA LEU A 99 15.07 8.28 4.99
C LEU A 99 13.96 7.52 4.24
N ILE A 100 12.71 7.96 4.47
CA ILE A 100 11.52 7.30 3.92
C ILE A 100 11.26 7.68 2.47
N ALA A 101 11.60 8.91 2.06
CA ALA A 101 11.48 9.29 0.64
C ALA A 101 12.36 8.41 -0.25
N ASP A 102 13.58 8.06 0.21
CA ASP A 102 14.48 7.17 -0.52
C ASP A 102 13.89 5.76 -0.65
N GLU A 103 13.39 5.16 0.45
CA GLU A 103 12.74 3.83 0.41
C GLU A 103 11.52 3.80 -0.52
N VAL A 104 10.66 4.80 -0.40
CA VAL A 104 9.40 4.89 -1.16
C VAL A 104 9.65 5.15 -2.65
N SER A 105 10.67 5.93 -2.99
CA SER A 105 11.03 6.19 -4.40
C SER A 105 11.42 4.93 -5.15
N GLY A 106 12.17 4.03 -4.50
CA GLY A 106 12.55 2.72 -5.06
C GLY A 106 11.32 1.87 -5.32
N ILE A 107 10.41 1.79 -4.36
CA ILE A 107 9.16 1.02 -4.49
C ILE A 107 8.30 1.52 -5.65
N VAL A 108 8.10 2.84 -5.78
CA VAL A 108 7.30 3.40 -6.88
C VAL A 108 7.96 3.19 -8.24
N SER A 109 9.30 3.17 -8.31
CA SER A 109 9.99 2.83 -9.56
C SER A 109 9.72 1.39 -10.01
N GLU A 110 9.57 0.44 -9.08
CA GLU A 110 9.22 -0.95 -9.38
C GLU A 110 7.75 -1.08 -9.80
N ILE A 111 6.83 -0.34 -9.18
CA ILE A 111 5.42 -0.30 -9.57
C ILE A 111 5.26 0.06 -11.07
N LYS A 112 6.05 1.02 -11.56
CA LYS A 112 5.99 1.47 -12.96
C LYS A 112 6.41 0.40 -13.97
N LYS A 113 7.14 -0.62 -13.54
CA LYS A 113 7.55 -1.74 -14.41
C LYS A 113 6.42 -2.78 -14.57
N ILE A 114 5.41 -2.74 -13.71
CA ILE A 114 4.27 -3.64 -13.76
C ILE A 114 3.33 -3.22 -14.90
N PRO A 115 2.89 -4.13 -15.79
CA PRO A 115 2.00 -3.81 -16.92
C PRO A 115 0.72 -3.09 -16.51
N GLU A 116 0.13 -3.50 -15.39
CA GLU A 116 -1.11 -2.94 -14.82
C GLU A 116 -0.98 -1.45 -14.47
N SER A 117 0.23 -0.95 -14.21
CA SER A 117 0.45 0.48 -13.92
C SER A 117 0.08 1.41 -15.09
N LYS A 118 -0.02 0.86 -16.31
CA LYS A 118 -0.35 1.58 -17.54
C LYS A 118 -1.85 1.62 -17.83
N ILE A 119 -2.67 0.96 -17.01
CA ILE A 119 -4.14 1.06 -17.12
C ILE A 119 -4.49 2.54 -16.94
N SER A 120 -5.27 3.12 -17.86
CA SER A 120 -5.55 4.56 -17.92
C SER A 120 -5.96 5.15 -16.57
N ASP A 121 -6.84 4.45 -15.84
CA ASP A 121 -7.36 4.88 -14.53
C ASP A 121 -6.29 4.91 -13.43
N LEU A 122 -5.20 4.14 -13.59
CA LEU A 122 -4.10 4.02 -12.64
C LEU A 122 -2.88 4.88 -13.04
N ALA A 123 -2.64 5.03 -14.35
CA ALA A 123 -1.47 5.72 -14.87
C ALA A 123 -1.35 7.18 -14.40
N VAL A 124 -2.47 7.92 -14.39
CA VAL A 124 -2.51 9.30 -13.90
C VAL A 124 -2.14 9.38 -12.43
N TYR A 125 -2.68 8.46 -11.62
CA TYR A 125 -2.48 8.41 -10.18
C TYR A 125 -1.04 8.03 -9.82
N PHE A 126 -0.46 7.08 -10.55
CA PHE A 126 0.94 6.74 -10.36
C PHE A 126 1.89 7.87 -10.77
N ALA A 127 1.52 8.67 -11.78
CA ALA A 127 2.28 9.86 -12.12
C ALA A 127 2.19 10.94 -11.01
N GLU A 128 1.00 11.20 -10.48
CA GLU A 128 0.79 12.14 -9.36
C GLU A 128 1.52 11.68 -8.09
N LEU A 129 1.47 10.38 -7.81
CA LEU A 129 2.18 9.76 -6.70
C LEU A 129 3.70 9.92 -6.85
N GLU A 130 4.24 9.65 -8.03
CA GLU A 130 5.66 9.83 -8.33
C GLU A 130 6.11 11.29 -8.12
N VAL A 131 5.32 12.25 -8.59
CA VAL A 131 5.59 13.67 -8.39
C VAL A 131 5.63 13.99 -6.90
N SER A 132 4.63 13.52 -6.14
CA SER A 132 4.52 13.78 -4.71
C SER A 132 5.70 13.21 -3.91
N ILE A 133 6.13 11.99 -4.25
CA ILE A 133 7.30 11.34 -3.62
C ILE A 133 8.60 12.03 -4.01
N ARG A 134 8.74 12.44 -5.27
CA ARG A 134 9.91 13.18 -5.73
C ARG A 134 10.03 14.53 -5.05
N GLU A 135 8.91 15.23 -4.85
CA GLU A 135 8.87 16.46 -4.07
C GLU A 135 9.32 16.21 -2.63
N LEU A 136 8.82 15.15 -1.99
CA LEU A 136 9.23 14.72 -0.65
C LEU A 136 10.73 14.37 -0.57
N ALA A 137 11.30 13.73 -1.58
CA ALA A 137 12.73 13.44 -1.65
C ALA A 137 13.56 14.71 -1.87
N SER A 138 13.01 15.70 -2.57
CA SER A 138 13.70 16.95 -2.92
C SER A 138 13.75 17.98 -1.78
N THR A 139 12.98 17.76 -0.70
CA THR A 139 13.03 18.58 0.51
C THR A 139 14.36 18.39 1.24
N ASN A 140 15.36 19.15 0.82
CA ASN A 140 16.58 19.40 1.59
C ASN A 140 16.22 20.25 2.81
N LEU A 141 15.81 19.61 3.89
CA LEU A 141 15.99 20.19 5.20
C LEU A 141 17.45 19.92 5.61
N GLU A 142 18.19 21.00 5.86
CA GLU A 142 19.03 21.08 7.05
C GLU A 142 18.10 20.82 8.25
N THR A 143 17.73 19.55 8.43
CA THR A 143 17.11 19.12 9.66
C THR A 143 18.18 19.34 10.72
N GLY A 144 17.81 19.99 11.83
CA GLY A 144 18.69 20.07 12.99
C GLY A 144 19.27 18.69 13.32
N PRO A 145 20.35 18.65 14.12
CA PRO A 145 21.17 17.45 14.32
C PRO A 145 20.24 16.24 14.43
N PRO A 146 20.45 15.20 13.60
CA PRO A 146 19.55 14.06 13.54
C PRO A 146 19.26 13.66 14.98
N LEU A 147 17.98 13.52 15.33
CA LEU A 147 17.65 12.86 16.57
C LEU A 147 18.41 11.53 16.50
N GLN A 148 19.47 11.40 17.30
CA GLN A 148 20.24 10.17 17.39
C GLN A 148 19.34 9.16 18.10
N LEU A 149 18.40 8.62 17.34
CA LEU A 149 17.78 7.34 17.61
C LEU A 149 18.51 6.34 16.74
N ASP A 150 19.58 5.80 17.29
CA ASP A 150 19.98 4.46 16.94
C ASP A 150 19.27 3.50 17.92
N THR A 151 18.31 2.74 17.41
CA THR A 151 17.60 1.67 18.13
C THR A 151 17.34 0.49 17.18
N THR A 152 18.42 0.02 16.55
CA THR A 152 18.43 -1.10 15.62
C THR A 152 17.58 -2.30 16.08
N GLU A 153 16.51 -2.63 15.33
CA GLU A 153 15.81 -3.91 15.49
C GLU A 153 15.04 -4.40 14.25
N THR A 154 15.46 -5.54 13.69
CA THR A 154 14.70 -6.33 12.72
C THR A 154 14.97 -7.82 12.97
N PRO A 155 13.96 -8.60 13.42
CA PRO A 155 13.73 -9.89 12.76
C PRO A 155 12.22 -10.11 12.61
N ASP A 156 11.70 -9.91 11.39
CA ASP A 156 10.31 -9.47 11.11
C ASP A 156 9.86 -8.32 12.04
N ALA A 157 10.78 -7.36 12.25
CA ALA A 157 10.74 -6.22 13.18
C ALA A 157 10.14 -6.58 14.53
N ARG A 158 10.84 -7.59 15.07
CA ARG A 158 10.53 -8.46 16.20
C ARG A 158 9.12 -9.02 16.15
N LYS A 159 8.80 -9.57 14.99
CA LYS A 159 7.67 -10.39 14.52
C LYS A 159 6.29 -9.76 14.55
N VAL A 160 6.07 -8.80 15.41
CA VAL A 160 4.92 -8.90 16.30
C VAL A 160 5.11 -7.69 17.22
N LEU A 161 6.34 -7.49 17.74
CA LEU A 161 6.79 -6.59 18.81
C LEU A 161 5.84 -6.58 19.96
N GLU A 162 5.81 -7.81 20.51
CA GLU A 162 4.71 -8.38 21.26
C GLU A 162 3.55 -8.60 20.29
N GLU A 163 2.60 -9.51 20.44
CA GLU A 163 1.34 -9.30 19.66
C GLU A 163 0.60 -8.08 20.27
N ALA A 164 1.36 -7.21 20.95
CA ALA A 164 1.83 -5.84 20.63
C ALA A 164 1.48 -4.88 21.75
N ARG A 165 0.50 -5.31 22.50
CA ARG A 165 0.84 -6.00 23.73
C ARG A 165 -0.30 -6.97 23.84
N SER A 166 -0.03 -8.19 23.36
CA SER A 166 -1.00 -9.24 23.15
C SER A 166 -1.79 -9.35 24.40
N LEU A 167 -2.95 -8.73 24.32
CA LEU A 167 -3.98 -8.88 25.31
C LEU A 167 -3.57 -8.39 26.70
N LEU A 168 -2.51 -7.57 26.79
CA LEU A 168 -1.98 -6.98 28.04
C LEU A 168 -3.07 -6.24 28.82
N LYS A 169 -4.10 -5.84 28.10
CA LYS A 169 -5.29 -5.21 28.61
C LYS A 169 -6.42 -6.19 28.90
N THR A 170 -6.53 -7.23 28.09
CA THR A 170 -7.55 -8.27 28.20
C THR A 170 -7.40 -9.17 29.44
N LYS A 171 -6.28 -9.07 30.19
CA LYS A 171 -6.04 -9.62 31.55
C LYS A 171 -6.32 -8.63 32.69
N LEU A 172 -6.17 -7.33 32.46
CA LEU A 172 -6.44 -6.30 33.46
C LEU A 172 -7.95 -6.10 33.67
N GLU A 173 -8.73 -6.31 32.62
CA GLU A 173 -10.16 -5.99 32.55
C GLU A 173 -11.11 -7.16 32.93
N ASN A 174 -10.61 -8.38 33.19
CA ASN A 174 -11.43 -9.49 33.75
C ASN A 174 -11.25 -9.68 35.27
N GLU A 175 -10.18 -9.15 35.89
CA GLU A 175 -9.83 -9.26 37.33
C GLU A 175 -9.93 -7.94 38.12
N ASN A 176 -10.28 -6.82 37.45
CA ASN A 176 -10.54 -5.51 38.07
C ASN A 176 -9.30 -4.79 38.70
N LEU A 177 -8.19 -4.65 37.95
CA LEU A 177 -6.99 -3.88 38.37
C LEU A 177 -6.62 -2.73 37.39
N GLN A 178 -6.05 -1.63 37.92
CA GLN A 178 -5.71 -0.39 37.18
C GLN A 178 -4.34 -0.41 36.48
N PRO A 179 -4.14 0.37 35.39
CA PRO A 179 -2.86 0.42 34.67
C PRO A 179 -1.78 1.21 35.45
N PRO A 180 -0.49 0.81 35.36
CA PRO A 180 0.59 1.44 36.11
C PRO A 180 0.96 2.83 35.56
N ALA A 181 1.30 3.74 36.47
CA ALA A 181 1.74 5.10 36.15
C ALA A 181 3.07 5.08 35.40
N LEU A 182 3.08 5.76 34.24
CA LEU A 182 4.29 6.01 33.46
C LEU A 182 5.21 6.96 34.24
N ASN A 183 6.31 6.43 34.77
CA ASN A 183 7.37 7.27 35.32
C ASN A 183 8.32 7.73 34.22
N LYS A 184 8.67 9.02 34.35
CA LYS A 184 9.41 9.94 33.47
C LYS A 184 10.59 9.36 32.70
#